data_AF-A0A3N5Z4K4-F1
#
_entry.id   AF-A0A3N5Z4K4-F1
#
_cell.length_a   1.000
_cell.length_b   1.000
_cell.length_c   1.000
_cell.angle_alpha   90.00
_cell.angle_beta   90.00
_cell.angle_gamma   90.00
#
_symmetry.space_group_name_H-M   'P 1'
#
loop_
_entity.id
_entity.type
_entity.pdbx_description
1 polymer ?
#
loop_
_entity_poly.entity_id
_entity_poly.type
_entity_poly.pdbx_seq_one_letter_code
_entity_poly.pdbx_strand_id
1 'polypeptide(L)' 'MFTLKKYLGEKQAIINRMLDEIITNDSSGLSSRIVSAMNYSTTAGGKRLRPILCISACEVVGGKMEKCLKTACAI' A
#
# COMPACT_ATOMS: atom_id res chain seq x y z
N MET A 1 -19.61 14.56 -6.98
CA MET A 1 -20.30 13.31 -6.57
C MET A 1 -19.25 12.27 -6.23
N PHE A 2 -19.39 11.57 -5.10
CA PHE A 2 -18.46 10.50 -4.72
C PHE A 2 -18.69 9.26 -5.59
N THR A 3 -17.60 8.68 -6.11
CA THR A 3 -17.64 7.43 -6.89
C THR A 3 -16.69 6.42 -6.26
N LEU A 4 -17.25 5.36 -5.66
CA LEU A 4 -16.47 4.34 -4.96
C LEU A 4 -15.37 3.73 -5.83
N LYS A 5 -15.67 3.43 -7.10
CA LYS A 5 -14.69 2.86 -8.03
C LYS A 5 -13.47 3.78 -8.26
N LYS A 6 -13.70 5.09 -8.34
CA LYS A 6 -12.65 6.10 -8.47
C LYS A 6 -11.80 6.15 -7.20
N TYR A 7 -12.46 6.25 -6.05
CA TYR A 7 -11.80 6.26 -4.74
C TYR A 7 -10.90 5.03 -4.52
N LEU A 8 -11.42 3.83 -4.80
CA LEU A 8 -10.64 2.59 -4.67
C LEU A 8 -9.43 2.58 -5.60
N GLY A 9 -9.58 3.03 -6.85
CA GLY A 9 -8.47 3.10 -7.80
C GLY A 9 -7.37 4.07 -7.38
N GLU A 10 -7.76 5.25 -6.89
CA GLU A 10 -6.82 6.27 -6.39
C GLU A 10 -6.02 5.75 -5.18
N LYS A 11 -6.71 5.19 -4.18
CA LYS A 11 -6.04 4.66 -2.98
C LYS A 11 -5.17 3.44 -3.32
N GLN A 12 -5.64 2.55 -4.20
CA GLN A 12 -4.87 1.40 -4.67
C GLN A 12 -3.54 1.83 -5.31
N ALA A 13 -3.55 2.87 -6.15
CA ALA A 13 -2.34 3.38 -6.80
C ALA A 13 -1.33 3.94 -5.78
N ILE A 14 -1.81 4.67 -4.77
CA ILE A 14 -0.97 5.21 -3.69
C ILE A 14 -0.33 4.06 -2.89
N ILE A 15 -1.11 3.05 -2.51
CA ILE A 15 -0.63 1.89 -1.75
C ILE A 15 0.42 1.10 -2.56
N ASN A 16 0.17 0.86 -3.85
CA ASN A 16 1.13 0.14 -4.69
C ASN A 16 2.47 0.89 -4.77
N ARG A 17 2.44 2.22 -4.98
CA ARG A 17 3.67 3.03 -5.01
C ARG A 17 4.46 2.93 -3.71
N MET A 18 3.78 3.00 -2.57
CA MET A 18 4.43 2.88 -1.26
C MET A 18 5.03 1.50 -1.01
N LEU A 19 4.37 0.43 -1.46
CA LEU A 19 4.91 -0.92 -1.35
C LEU A 19 6.19 -1.07 -2.17
N ASP A 20 6.21 -0.54 -3.40
CA ASP A 20 7.40 -0.53 -4.26
C ASP A 20 8.55 0.26 -3.62
N GLU A 21 8.26 1.41 -3.02
CA GLU A 21 9.24 2.22 -2.29
C GLU A 21 9.81 1.50 -1.07
N ILE A 22 8.96 0.84 -0.26
CA ILE A 22 9.40 0.07 0.92
C ILE A 22 10.33 -1.07 0.49
N ILE A 23 9.92 -1.85 -0.51
CA ILE A 23 10.71 -2.99 -0.99
C ILE A 23 12.04 -2.49 -1.55
N THR A 24 12.06 -1.41 -2.34
CA THR A 24 13.29 -0.92 -2.97
C THR A 24 14.27 -0.32 -1.95
N ASN A 25 13.79 0.48 -1.01
CA ASN A 25 14.64 1.18 -0.04
C ASN A 25 15.20 0.25 1.05
N ASP A 26 14.44 -0.75 1.49
CA ASP A 26 14.85 -1.67 2.56
C ASP A 26 15.66 -2.87 2.03
N SER A 27 15.95 -2.93 0.73
CA SER A 27 16.66 -4.05 0.09
C SER A 27 18.18 -3.98 0.13
N SER A 28 18.77 -2.92 0.70
CA SER A 28 20.23 -2.80 0.77
C SER A 28 20.84 -3.93 1.62
N GLY A 29 21.70 -4.76 1.01
CA GLY A 29 22.32 -5.92 1.65
C GLY A 29 21.49 -7.22 1.61
N LEU A 30 20.29 -7.22 1.03
CA LEU A 30 19.48 -8.43 0.84
C LEU A 30 19.81 -9.15 -0.48
N SER A 31 19.54 -10.46 -0.51
CA SER A 31 19.66 -11.24 -1.75
C SER A 31 18.66 -10.75 -2.81
N SER A 32 19.15 -10.42 -4.00
CA SER A 32 18.32 -9.98 -5.13
C SER A 32 17.18 -10.96 -5.44
N ARG A 33 17.43 -12.27 -5.29
CA ARG A 33 16.41 -13.31 -5.50
C ARG A 33 15.25 -13.22 -4.51
N ILE A 34 15.54 -12.92 -3.23
CA ILE A 34 14.51 -12.76 -2.20
C ILE A 34 13.70 -11.49 -2.47
N VAL A 35 14.38 -10.39 -2.79
CA VAL A 35 13.73 -9.12 -3.12
C VAL A 35 12.81 -9.26 -4.33
N SER A 36 13.27 -9.92 -5.40
CA SER A 36 12.43 -10.18 -6.58
C SER A 36 11.22 -11.06 -6.25
N ALA A 37 11.37 -12.08 -5.41
CA ALA A 37 10.27 -12.94 -4.99
C ALA A 37 9.22 -12.18 -4.16
N MET A 38 9.66 -11.34 -3.21
CA MET A 38 8.77 -10.46 -2.44
C MET A 38 8.03 -9.50 -3.36
N ASN A 39 8.76 -8.83 -4.25
CA ASN A 39 8.17 -7.88 -5.18
C ASN A 39 7.12 -8.54 -6.08
N TYR A 40 7.44 -9.72 -6.64
CA TYR A 40 6.50 -10.50 -7.45
C TYR A 40 5.19 -10.79 -6.70
N SER A 41 5.26 -11.36 -5.50
CA SER A 41 4.05 -11.67 -4.71
C SER A 41 3.26 -10.41 -4.33
N THR A 42 3.97 -9.34 -3.98
CA THR A 42 3.34 -8.11 -3.49
C THR A 42 2.69 -7.33 -4.62
N THR A 43 3.26 -7.35 -5.83
CA THR A 43 2.77 -6.63 -7.03
C THR A 43 1.86 -7.46 -7.95
N ALA A 44 1.69 -8.77 -7.69
CA ALA A 44 0.86 -9.70 -8.49
C ALA A 44 -0.66 -9.38 -8.56
N GLY A 45 -1.05 -8.15 -8.25
CA GLY A 45 -2.42 -7.70 -8.33
C GLY A 45 -3.23 -7.96 -7.05
N GLY A 46 -4.23 -7.13 -6.84
CA GLY A 46 -5.11 -7.21 -5.68
C GLY A 46 -5.85 -5.89 -5.48
N LYS A 47 -7.07 -5.94 -4.94
CA LYS A 47 -7.93 -4.76 -4.75
C LYS A 47 -7.46 -3.82 -3.61
N ARG A 48 -6.49 -4.25 -2.80
CA ARG A 48 -5.98 -3.54 -1.61
C ARG A 48 -7.07 -3.10 -0.62
N LEU A 49 -8.14 -3.89 -0.50
CA LEU A 49 -9.28 -3.52 0.35
C LEU A 49 -8.88 -3.36 1.83
N ARG A 50 -8.02 -4.23 2.37
CA ARG A 50 -7.60 -4.12 3.79
C ARG A 50 -6.78 -2.85 4.06
N PRO A 51 -5.72 -2.53 3.28
CA PRO A 51 -5.05 -1.23 3.40
C PRO A 51 -6.01 -0.03 3.25
N ILE A 52 -6.93 -0.08 2.27
CA ILE A 52 -7.88 1.02 2.03
C ILE A 52 -8.81 1.19 3.24
N LEU A 53 -9.30 0.10 3.84
CA LEU A 53 -10.12 0.16 5.05
C LEU A 53 -9.34 0.74 6.25
N CYS A 54 -8.07 0.39 6.41
CA CYS A 54 -7.20 0.97 7.43
C CYS A 54 -7.05 2.50 7.26
N ILE A 55 -6.81 2.94 6.02
CA ILE A 55 -6.73 4.38 5.68
C ILE A 55 -8.05 5.08 5.98
N SER A 56 -9.17 4.53 5.51
CA SER A 56 -10.49 5.12 5.74
C SER A 56 -10.83 5.20 7.23
N ALA A 57 -10.51 4.18 8.02
CA ALA A 57 -10.72 4.19 9.47
C ALA A 57 -9.90 5.30 10.16
N CYS A 58 -8.64 5.50 9.74
CA CYS A 58 -7.81 6.61 10.20
C CYS A 58 -8.43 7.97 9.86
N GLU A 59 -8.88 8.15 8.62
CA GLU A 59 -9.50 9.41 8.16
C GLU A 59 -10.82 9.71 8.92
N VAL A 60 -11.65 8.68 9.19
CA VAL A 60 -12.94 8.82 9.92
C VAL A 60 -12.75 9.35 11.34
N VAL A 61 -11.65 8.99 12.01
CA VAL A 61 -11.34 9.50 13.36
C VAL A 61 -10.56 10.81 13.36
N GLY A 62 -10.44 11.50 12.21
CA GLY A 62 -9.73 12.77 12.07
C GLY A 62 -8.21 12.63 11.86
N GLY A 63 -7.73 11.41 11.62
CA GLY A 63 -6.35 11.12 11.28
C GLY A 63 -6.00 11.52 9.83
N LYS A 64 -4.70 11.53 9.55
CA LYS A 64 -4.16 11.81 8.21
C LYS A 64 -3.62 10.53 7.58
N MET A 65 -3.98 10.27 6.33
CA MET A 65 -3.55 9.08 5.58
C MET A 65 -2.02 8.90 5.62
N GLU A 66 -1.25 9.97 5.48
CA GLU A 66 0.21 9.93 5.45
C GLU A 66 0.79 9.32 6.73
N LYS A 67 0.11 9.47 7.88
CA LYS A 67 0.54 8.91 9.16
C LYS A 67 0.28 7.41 9.29
N CYS A 68 -0.73 6.87 8.59
CA CYS A 68 -1.09 5.45 8.67
C CYS A 68 -0.70 4.65 7.43
N LEU A 69 -0.15 5.28 6.40
CA LEU A 69 0.09 4.65 5.10
C LEU A 69 1.04 3.46 5.17
N LYS A 70 2.12 3.56 5.96
CA LYS A 70 3.03 2.43 6.21
C LYS A 70 2.33 1.29 6.96
N THR A 71 1.54 1.61 7.99
CA THR A 71 0.74 0.63 8.73
C THR A 71 -0.26 -0.08 7.82
N ALA A 72 -0.91 0.66 6.93
CA ALA A 72 -1.84 0.10 5.95
C ALA A 72 -1.13 -0.85 4.97
N CYS A 73 0.12 -0.58 4.58
CA CYS A 73 0.90 -1.47 3.72
C CYS A 73 1.34 -2.77 4.41
N ALA A 74 1.36 -2.82 5.75
CA ALA A 74 1.75 -4.00 6.52
C ALA A 74 0.63 -5.06 6.67
N ILE A 75 -0.60 -4.78 6.20
CA ILE A 75 -1.82 -5.61 6.36
C ILE A 75 -2.17 -6.35 5.06
#